data_AF-A0AAE8HVC1-F1
#
_entry.id   AF-A0AAE8HVC1-F1
#
_cell.length_a   1.000
_cell.length_b   1.000
_cell.length_c   1.000
_cell.angle_alpha   90.00
_cell.angle_beta   90.00
_cell.angle_gamma   90.00
#
_symmetry.space_group_name_H-M   'P 1'
#
loop_
_entity.id
_entity.type
_entity.pdbx_description
1 polymer ?
#
loop_
_entity_poly.entity_id
_entity_poly.type
_entity_poly.pdbx_seq_one_letter_code
_entity_poly.pdbx_strand_id
1 'polypeptide(L)'
;MCIAYVGVALWVNHTIGEWKDVSVFGVMMPPGLLLVGLIFVMRDYTQQAVGNGVIVFTLIAAWLTYAFIGHDIGMASGTAFAVSECIDCAVFIITKRSLKNRILISSAISTPFDGLIFLGWMKWIDPWHFWSQPLF
;
A
#
# COMPACT_ATOMS: atom_id res chain seq x y z
N MET A 1 18.67 -0.64 0.47
CA MET A 1 17.32 -1.20 0.26
C MET A 1 16.25 -0.41 1.00
N CYS A 2 16.36 -0.17 2.31
CA CYS A 2 15.33 0.59 3.06
C CYS A 2 15.11 2.02 2.55
N ILE A 3 16.17 2.78 2.27
CA ILE A 3 16.05 4.14 1.70
C ILE A 3 15.37 4.12 0.32
N ALA A 4 15.71 3.12 -0.50
CA ALA A 4 15.09 2.94 -1.80
C ALA A 4 13.59 2.61 -1.67
N TYR A 5 13.21 1.78 -0.69
CA TYR A 5 11.80 1.52 -0.37
C TYR A 5 11.04 2.81 -0.01
N VAL A 6 11.58 3.62 0.90
CA VAL A 6 10.95 4.91 1.27
C VAL A 6 10.84 5.83 0.05
N GLY A 7 11.90 5.93 -0.76
CA GLY A 7 11.89 6.74 -1.98
C GLY A 7 10.86 6.27 -3.00
N VAL A 8 10.74 4.95 -3.22
CA VAL A 8 9.72 4.36 -4.10
C VAL A 8 8.33 4.63 -3.56
N ALA A 9 8.09 4.44 -2.26
CA ALA A 9 6.78 4.71 -1.65
C ALA A 9 6.37 6.17 -1.84
N LEU A 10 7.29 7.12 -1.62
CA LEU A 10 7.02 8.55 -1.84
C LEU A 10 6.76 8.87 -3.31
N TRP A 11 7.56 8.32 -4.21
CA TRP A 11 7.39 8.53 -5.64
C TRP A 11 6.04 8.01 -6.12
N VAL A 12 5.66 6.79 -5.74
CA VAL A 12 4.35 6.23 -6.10
C VAL A 12 3.21 7.04 -5.48
N ASN A 13 3.27 7.36 -4.18
CA ASN A 13 2.22 8.16 -3.54
C ASN A 13 2.07 9.55 -4.18
N HIS A 14 3.17 10.14 -4.63
CA HIS A 14 3.15 11.40 -5.37
C HIS A 14 2.45 11.26 -6.71
N THR A 15 2.70 10.18 -7.46
CA THR A 15 1.96 9.90 -8.71
C THR A 15 0.46 9.70 -8.49
N ILE A 16 0.06 9.10 -7.36
CA ILE A 16 -1.36 8.96 -7.00
C ILE A 16 -2.00 10.34 -6.75
N GLY A 17 -1.27 11.28 -6.16
CA GLY A 17 -1.78 12.61 -5.85
C GLY A 17 -1.80 13.59 -7.04
N GLU A 18 -0.84 13.47 -7.97
CA GLU A 18 -0.68 14.43 -9.06
C GLU A 18 -1.27 13.99 -10.41
N TRP A 19 -1.27 12.69 -10.69
CA TRP A 19 -1.69 12.22 -12.00
C TRP A 19 -3.20 12.29 -12.13
N LYS A 20 -3.65 12.81 -13.28
CA LYS A 20 -5.07 12.89 -13.58
C LYS A 20 -5.68 11.51 -13.67
N ASP A 21 -6.91 11.41 -13.17
CA ASP A 21 -7.70 10.20 -13.24
C ASP A 21 -7.94 9.78 -14.68
N VAL A 22 -7.78 8.48 -14.93
CA VAL A 22 -8.08 7.86 -16.22
C VAL A 22 -9.16 6.83 -16.00
N SER A 23 -10.09 6.72 -16.95
CA SER A 23 -11.11 5.67 -16.89
C SER A 23 -10.47 4.31 -17.20
N VAL A 24 -10.43 3.45 -16.20
CA VAL A 24 -9.99 2.06 -16.31
C VAL A 24 -11.20 1.19 -15.99
N PHE A 25 -11.69 0.43 -16.97
CA PHE A 25 -12.93 -0.37 -16.87
C PHE A 25 -14.17 0.41 -16.40
N GLY A 26 -14.27 1.70 -16.76
CA GLY A 26 -15.41 2.56 -16.36
C GLY A 26 -15.27 3.19 -14.98
N VAL A 27 -14.15 2.98 -14.28
CA VAL A 27 -13.83 3.60 -12.99
C VAL A 27 -12.75 4.66 -13.19
N MET A 28 -13.00 5.87 -12.71
CA MET A 28 -11.97 6.91 -12.69
C MET A 28 -11.00 6.62 -11.56
N MET A 29 -9.75 6.33 -11.92
CA MET A 29 -8.70 6.07 -10.95
C MET A 29 -7.38 6.69 -11.46
N PRO A 30 -6.53 7.20 -10.56
CA PRO A 30 -5.23 7.70 -10.97
C PRO A 30 -4.36 6.53 -11.42
N PRO A 31 -3.67 6.61 -12.56
CA PRO A 31 -2.82 5.53 -13.06
C PRO A 31 -1.69 5.14 -12.10
N GLY A 32 -1.31 6.03 -11.16
CA GLY A 32 -0.33 5.78 -10.11
C GLY A 32 -0.68 4.58 -9.21
N LEU A 33 -1.95 4.21 -9.11
CA LEU A 33 -2.39 2.99 -8.42
C LEU A 33 -1.75 1.71 -8.96
N LEU A 34 -1.52 1.63 -10.28
CA LEU A 34 -0.87 0.48 -10.90
C LEU A 34 0.57 0.30 -10.42
N LEU A 35 1.18 1.38 -9.94
CA LEU A 35 2.55 1.39 -9.42
C LEU A 35 2.62 0.97 -7.94
N VAL A 36 1.49 0.90 -7.22
CA VAL A 36 1.46 0.50 -5.80
C VAL A 36 2.02 -0.91 -5.60
N GLY A 37 1.84 -1.79 -6.58
CA GLY A 37 2.48 -3.12 -6.57
C GLY A 37 4.01 -3.06 -6.40
N LEU A 38 4.66 -2.01 -6.89
CA LEU A 38 6.10 -1.80 -6.71
C LEU A 38 6.47 -1.54 -5.25
N ILE A 39 5.61 -0.82 -4.51
CA ILE A 39 5.81 -0.56 -3.08
C ILE A 39 5.79 -1.88 -2.31
N PHE A 40 4.85 -2.78 -2.62
CA PHE A 40 4.75 -4.09 -1.96
C PHE A 40 5.96 -4.96 -2.21
N VAL A 41 6.44 -5.02 -3.46
CA VAL A 41 7.67 -5.74 -3.80
C VAL A 41 8.86 -5.18 -3.02
N MET A 42 9.01 -3.85 -2.96
CA MET A 42 10.09 -3.19 -2.22
C MET A 42 9.99 -3.39 -0.70
N ARG A 43 8.77 -3.43 -0.16
CA ARG A 43 8.50 -3.76 1.25
C ARG A 43 8.98 -5.17 1.57
N ASP A 44 8.60 -6.16 0.77
CA ASP A 44 8.97 -7.57 0.99
C ASP A 44 10.50 -7.77 0.95
N TYR A 45 11.20 -7.11 0.02
CA TYR A 45 12.67 -7.11 0.00
C TYR A 45 13.28 -6.44 1.22
N THR A 46 12.67 -5.34 1.68
CA THR A 46 13.14 -4.63 2.87
C THR A 46 12.91 -5.47 4.13
N GLN A 47 11.77 -6.13 4.25
CA GLN A 47 11.45 -7.05 5.35
C GLN A 47 12.39 -8.26 5.36
N GLN A 48 12.80 -8.78 4.20
CA GLN A 48 13.85 -9.81 4.14
C GLN A 48 15.21 -9.31 4.63
N ALA A 49 15.52 -8.02 4.43
CA ALA A 49 16.79 -7.43 4.84
C ALA A 49 16.84 -7.03 6.33
N VAL A 50 15.73 -6.50 6.88
CA VAL A 50 15.68 -5.93 8.25
C VAL A 50 14.67 -6.58 9.18
N GLY A 51 13.90 -7.58 8.73
CA GLY A 51 12.83 -8.21 9.49
C GLY A 51 11.73 -7.22 9.87
N ASN A 52 11.27 -7.30 11.12
CA ASN A 52 10.24 -6.42 11.69
C ASN A 52 10.68 -4.94 11.77
N GLY A 53 11.95 -4.63 11.53
CA GLY A 53 12.44 -3.25 11.43
C GLY A 53 11.85 -2.48 10.24
N VAL A 54 11.19 -3.16 9.30
CA VAL A 54 10.53 -2.54 8.15
C VAL A 54 9.47 -1.52 8.56
N ILE A 55 8.76 -1.75 9.69
CA ILE A 55 7.70 -0.88 10.18
C ILE A 55 8.14 0.57 10.36
N VAL A 56 9.40 0.79 10.80
CA VAL A 56 9.94 2.14 11.00
C VAL A 56 10.04 2.88 9.68
N PHE A 57 10.51 2.20 8.63
CA PHE A 57 10.62 2.79 7.30
C PHE A 57 9.25 3.04 6.68
N THR A 58 8.30 2.15 6.91
CA THR A 58 6.92 2.29 6.48
C THR A 58 6.23 3.49 7.15
N LEU A 59 6.44 3.66 8.46
CA LEU A 59 5.93 4.83 9.21
C LEU A 59 6.59 6.13 8.74
N ILE A 60 7.89 6.12 8.46
CA ILE A 60 8.59 7.28 7.88
C ILE A 60 8.00 7.64 6.51
N ALA A 61 7.79 6.64 5.64
CA ALA A 61 7.20 6.87 4.31
C ALA A 61 5.76 7.41 4.42
N ALA A 62 4.94 6.84 5.31
CA ALA A 62 3.57 7.31 5.57
C ALA A 62 3.54 8.72 6.14
N TRP A 63 4.40 9.03 7.11
CA TRP A 63 4.51 10.38 7.70
C TRP A 63 4.97 11.42 6.68
N LEU A 64 5.98 11.10 5.87
CA LEU A 64 6.44 11.97 4.79
C LEU A 64 5.37 12.17 3.72
N THR A 65 4.62 11.12 3.38
CA THR A 65 3.47 11.23 2.46
C THR A 65 2.40 12.14 3.03
N TYR A 66 2.07 11.97 4.32
CA TYR A 66 1.11 12.82 5.02
C TYR A 66 1.57 14.28 5.02
N ALA A 67 2.84 14.54 5.33
CA ALA A 67 3.36 15.90 5.46
C ALA A 67 3.51 16.65 4.12
N PHE A 68 3.88 15.94 3.03
CA PHE A 68 4.31 16.58 1.79
C PHE A 68 3.46 16.29 0.55
N ILE A 69 2.71 15.19 0.52
CA ILE A 69 1.99 14.75 -0.69
C ILE A 69 0.49 14.97 -0.51
N GLY A 70 -0.09 14.45 0.57
CA GLY A 70 -1.51 14.58 0.84
C GLY A 70 -1.90 13.89 2.12
N HIS A 71 -2.70 14.58 2.94
CA HIS A 71 -3.15 14.07 4.24
C HIS A 71 -3.93 12.76 4.07
N ASP A 72 -4.86 12.70 3.11
CA ASP A 72 -5.69 11.52 2.87
C ASP A 72 -4.86 10.32 2.40
N ILE A 73 -3.93 10.54 1.47
CA ILE A 73 -3.04 9.48 0.94
C ILE A 73 -2.11 8.96 2.04
N GLY A 74 -1.57 9.84 2.88
CA GLY A 74 -0.73 9.47 4.01
C GLY A 74 -1.47 8.66 5.06
N MET A 75 -2.71 9.05 5.40
CA MET A 75 -3.56 8.31 6.33
C MET A 75 -3.99 6.95 5.77
N ALA A 76 -4.39 6.89 4.50
CA ALA A 76 -4.75 5.65 3.82
C ALA A 76 -3.56 4.68 3.77
N SER A 77 -2.38 5.17 3.36
CA SER A 77 -1.15 4.37 3.31
C SER A 77 -0.75 3.87 4.70
N GLY A 78 -0.74 4.76 5.70
CA GLY A 78 -0.32 4.40 7.06
C GLY A 78 -1.24 3.37 7.71
N THR A 79 -2.56 3.50 7.52
CA THR A 79 -3.55 2.55 8.05
C THR A 79 -3.50 1.20 7.34
N ALA A 80 -3.43 1.19 6.01
CA ALA A 80 -3.26 -0.02 5.20
C ALA A 80 -2.00 -0.79 5.63
N PHE A 81 -0.88 -0.09 5.78
CA PHE A 81 0.37 -0.69 6.21
C PHE A 81 0.32 -1.25 7.62
N ALA A 82 -0.25 -0.51 8.58
CA ALA A 82 -0.38 -0.98 9.96
C ALA A 82 -1.19 -2.29 10.04
N VAL A 83 -2.27 -2.38 9.28
CA VAL A 83 -3.08 -3.61 9.22
C VAL A 83 -2.32 -4.74 8.52
N SER A 84 -1.62 -4.44 7.43
CA SER A 84 -0.80 -5.43 6.71
C SER A 84 0.29 -6.04 7.61
N GLU A 85 0.93 -5.24 8.46
CA GLU A 85 1.95 -5.71 9.41
C GLU A 85 1.34 -6.58 10.52
N CYS A 86 0.13 -6.24 11.00
CA CYS A 86 -0.60 -7.08 11.94
C CYS A 86 -0.94 -8.45 11.34
N ILE A 87 -1.35 -8.49 10.07
CA ILE A 87 -1.60 -9.73 9.34
C ILE A 87 -0.29 -10.51 9.21
N ASP A 88 0.81 -9.83 8.89
CA ASP A 88 2.12 -10.49 8.78
C ASP A 88 2.54 -11.13 10.09
N CYS A 89 2.38 -10.42 11.21
CA CYS A 89 2.64 -10.94 12.54
C CYS A 89 1.75 -12.15 12.86
N ALA A 90 0.45 -12.08 12.53
CA ALA A 90 -0.49 -13.17 12.76
C ALA A 90 -0.13 -14.42 11.93
N VAL A 91 0.19 -14.25 10.65
CA VAL A 91 0.62 -15.34 9.77
C VAL A 91 1.91 -15.96 10.29
N PHE A 92 2.84 -15.16 10.83
CA PHE A 92 4.11 -15.65 11.36
C PHE A 92 3.96 -16.50 12.63
N ILE A 93 3.01 -16.14 13.50
CA ILE A 93 2.67 -16.89 14.72
C ILE A 93 1.97 -18.21 14.37
N ILE A 94 1.04 -18.19 13.42
CA ILE A 94 0.19 -19.34 13.06
C ILE A 94 0.95 -20.34 12.19
N THR A 95 1.73 -19.85 11.22
CA THR A 95 2.32 -20.69 10.17
C THR A 95 3.66 -21.26 10.62
N LYS A 96 3.71 -22.48 11.17
CA LYS A 96 4.96 -23.17 11.57
C LYS A 96 5.80 -23.74 10.41
N ARG A 97 5.84 -23.10 9.23
CA ARG A 97 6.55 -23.59 8.02
C ARG A 97 7.98 -23.07 7.88
N SER A 98 8.68 -23.39 6.79
CA SER A 98 10.00 -22.79 6.49
C SER A 98 9.89 -21.27 6.28
N LEU A 99 10.95 -20.53 6.64
CA LEU A 99 10.96 -19.07 6.70
C LEU A 99 10.55 -18.41 5.36
N LYS A 100 11.00 -18.98 4.23
CA LYS A 100 10.62 -18.53 2.88
C LYS A 100 9.13 -18.69 2.58
N ASN A 101 8.52 -19.82 2.96
CA ASN A 101 7.11 -20.07 2.74
C ASN A 101 6.23 -19.19 3.62
N ARG A 102 6.67 -18.86 4.83
CA ARG A 102 5.96 -17.91 5.69
C ARG A 102 5.90 -16.54 5.06
N ILE A 103 7.03 -16.01 4.61
CA ILE A 103 7.10 -14.68 3.97
C ILE A 103 6.20 -14.64 2.73
N LEU A 104 6.28 -15.63 1.84
CA LEU A 104 5.44 -15.68 0.64
C LEU A 104 3.95 -15.71 0.96
N ILE A 105 3.52 -16.52 1.94
CA ILE A 105 2.11 -16.60 2.34
C ILE A 105 1.67 -15.30 3.02
N SER A 106 2.52 -14.74 3.86
CA SER A 106 2.30 -13.47 4.57
C SER A 106 2.08 -12.33 3.59
N SER A 107 3.02 -12.12 2.66
CA SER A 107 2.92 -11.08 1.65
C SER A 107 1.76 -11.30 0.69
N ALA A 108 1.45 -12.55 0.32
CA ALA A 108 0.31 -12.87 -0.55
C ALA A 108 -1.05 -12.56 0.09
N ILE A 109 -1.16 -12.65 1.42
CA ILE A 109 -2.39 -12.32 2.16
C ILE A 109 -2.41 -10.83 2.51
N SER A 110 -1.31 -10.27 3.01
CA SER A 110 -1.26 -8.89 3.47
C SER A 110 -1.41 -7.87 2.34
N THR A 111 -0.91 -8.18 1.13
CA THR A 111 -1.01 -7.30 -0.04
C THR A 111 -2.45 -6.97 -0.47
N PRO A 112 -3.37 -7.93 -0.67
CA PRO A 112 -4.75 -7.61 -1.02
C PRO A 112 -5.48 -6.87 0.11
N PHE A 113 -5.20 -7.16 1.38
CA PHE A 113 -5.80 -6.41 2.49
C PHE A 113 -5.32 -4.95 2.51
N ASP A 114 -4.03 -4.71 2.26
CA ASP A 114 -3.46 -3.37 2.16
C ASP A 114 -4.16 -2.57 1.04
N GLY A 115 -4.26 -3.15 -0.16
CA GLY A 115 -4.95 -2.53 -1.29
C GLY A 115 -6.43 -2.26 -1.01
N LEU A 116 -7.15 -3.19 -0.38
CA LEU A 116 -8.57 -2.99 -0.03
C LEU A 116 -8.78 -1.85 0.96
N ILE A 117 -7.90 -1.74 1.97
CA ILE A 117 -7.99 -0.68 2.97
C ILE A 117 -7.65 0.66 2.33
N PHE A 118 -6.59 0.72 1.52
CA PHE A 118 -6.20 1.92 0.80
C PHE A 118 -7.31 2.41 -0.13
N LEU A 119 -7.82 1.53 -0.99
CA LEU A 119 -8.89 1.84 -1.93
C LEU A 119 -10.21 2.19 -1.22
N GLY A 120 -10.51 1.51 -0.11
CA GLY A 120 -11.68 1.78 0.73
C GLY A 120 -11.60 3.14 1.41
N TRP A 121 -10.44 3.50 1.95
CA TRP A 121 -10.22 4.80 2.56
C TRP A 121 -10.35 5.94 1.54
N MET A 122 -9.82 5.72 0.34
CA MET A 122 -9.96 6.64 -0.80
C MET A 122 -11.37 6.63 -1.42
N LYS A 123 -12.28 5.75 -0.94
CA LYS A 123 -13.67 5.58 -1.40
C LYS A 123 -13.80 5.19 -2.87
N TRP A 124 -12.77 4.58 -3.45
CA TRP A 124 -12.78 4.15 -4.86
C TRP A 124 -13.50 2.82 -5.09
N ILE A 125 -13.76 2.06 -4.02
CA ILE A 125 -14.54 0.80 -4.07
C ILE A 125 -15.99 0.97 -3.62
N ASP A 126 -16.40 2.17 -3.18
CA ASP A 126 -17.77 2.39 -2.74
C ASP A 126 -18.74 2.20 -3.91
N PRO A 127 -19.84 1.42 -3.76
CA PRO A 127 -20.78 1.19 -4.85
C PRO A 127 -21.36 2.50 -5.42
N TRP A 128 -21.47 3.53 -4.57
CA TRP A 128 -21.96 4.85 -4.96
C TRP A 128 -20.95 5.65 -5.78
N HIS A 129 -19.65 5.39 -5.60
CA HIS A 129 -18.58 6.04 -6.34
C HIS A 129 -18.77 5.86 -7.85
N PHE A 130 -19.12 4.65 -8.29
CA PHE A 130 -19.40 4.30 -9.69
C PHE A 130 -20.54 5.12 -10.31
N TRP A 131 -21.56 5.47 -9.52
CA TRP A 131 -22.73 6.22 -10.00
C TRP A 131 -22.56 7.74 -9.89
N SER A 132 -21.61 8.20 -9.07
CA SER A 132 -21.30 9.62 -8.87
C SER A 132 -20.22 10.18 -9.79
N GLN A 133 -19.56 9.34 -10.58
CA GLN A 133 -18.60 9.79 -11.59
C GLN A 133 -19.35 10.57 -12.68
N PRO A 134 -18.87 11.74 -13.13
CA PRO A 134 -19.46 12.42 -14.28
C PRO A 134 -19.35 11.49 -15.49
N LEU A 135 -20.49 10.93 -15.90
CA LEU A 135 -20.64 10.31 -17.20
C LEU A 135 -20.62 11.47 -18.21
N PHE A 136 -19.43 11.69 -18.78
CA PHE A 136 -19.12 12.71 -19.78
C PHE A 136 -19.03 14.16 -19.24
#